data_AF-A0A924LNS0-F1
#
_entry.id   AF-A0A924LNS0-F1
#
_cell.length_a   1.000
_cell.length_b   1.000
_cell.length_c   1.000
_cell.angle_alpha   90.00
_cell.angle_beta   90.00
_cell.angle_gamma   90.00
#
_symmetry.space_group_name_H-M   'P 1'
#
loop_
_entity.id
_entity.type
_entity.pdbx_description
1 polymer ?
#
loop_
_entity_poly.entity_id
_entity_poly.type
_entity_poly.pdbx_seq_one_letter_code
_entity_poly.pdbx_strand_id
1 'polypeptide(L)'
;MDLPPRSVTLVLCLPDGTVLGSLPTVEVAVPWWQEVGPVVDAARQVTGVEVTVLRMLGAASDTGCGGPVTYLAEVDTPVGSLTPWPEPVGDHPLRLPYARPGGPAADLAWADAALTRLSRPRTAAARQVRSWNLSSLWRLATVDGDTWLKVVPPFFAHEGAVITALGSPDVPTLLATDGPR
;
A
#
# COMPACT_ATOMS: atom_id res chain seq x y z
N MET A 1 -16.00 9.79 -20.26
CA MET A 1 -16.87 9.96 -19.08
C MET A 1 -15.91 10.16 -17.92
N ASP A 2 -15.88 11.36 -17.33
CA ASP A 2 -15.01 11.63 -16.19
C ASP A 2 -15.55 10.85 -14.98
N LEU A 3 -14.73 9.98 -14.41
CA LEU A 3 -15.09 9.27 -13.19
C LEU A 3 -15.06 10.25 -12.02
N PRO A 4 -16.02 10.17 -11.08
CA PRO A 4 -16.05 11.08 -9.95
C PRO A 4 -14.81 10.89 -9.06
N PRO A 5 -14.35 11.94 -8.35
CA PRO A 5 -13.29 11.82 -7.36
C PRO A 5 -13.71 10.87 -6.23
N ARG A 6 -12.73 10.44 -5.44
CA ARG A 6 -12.95 9.66 -4.22
C ARG A 6 -13.11 10.61 -3.04
N SER A 7 -14.10 10.34 -2.20
CA SER A 7 -14.20 10.92 -0.86
C SER A 7 -13.64 9.93 0.13
N VAL A 8 -12.45 10.20 0.66
CA VAL A 8 -11.65 9.21 1.39
C VAL A 8 -11.67 9.44 2.88
N THR A 9 -12.06 8.42 3.64
CA THR A 9 -11.87 8.36 5.09
C THR A 9 -10.72 7.41 5.43
N LEU A 10 -9.76 7.87 6.22
CA LEU A 10 -8.66 7.04 6.72
C LEU A 10 -8.87 6.75 8.19
N VAL A 11 -9.06 5.47 8.51
CA VAL A 11 -8.99 4.96 9.88
C VAL A 11 -7.53 4.62 10.16
N LEU A 12 -6.98 5.15 11.25
CA LEU A 12 -5.60 4.97 11.62
C LEU A 12 -5.44 3.87 12.68
N CYS A 13 -4.38 3.10 12.56
CA CYS A 13 -3.93 2.16 13.56
C CYS A 13 -2.42 2.21 13.76
N LEU A 14 -1.95 1.72 14.91
CA LEU A 14 -0.54 1.46 15.17
C LEU A 14 -0.12 0.09 14.62
N PRO A 15 1.20 -0.20 14.52
CA PRO A 15 1.70 -1.47 14.01
C PRO A 15 1.25 -2.71 14.79
N ASP A 16 0.85 -2.54 16.06
CA ASP A 16 0.26 -3.61 16.88
C ASP A 16 -1.24 -3.84 16.64
N GLY A 17 -1.84 -3.06 15.74
CA GLY A 17 -3.26 -3.10 15.39
C GLY A 17 -4.16 -2.23 16.26
N THR A 18 -3.62 -1.48 17.22
CA THR A 18 -4.41 -0.54 18.03
C THR A 18 -5.02 0.55 17.15
N VAL A 19 -6.35 0.61 17.09
CA VAL A 19 -7.07 1.65 16.33
C VAL A 19 -7.06 2.96 17.09
N LEU A 20 -6.70 4.04 16.40
CA LEU A 20 -6.57 5.39 16.96
C LEU A 20 -7.81 6.27 16.69
N GLY A 21 -8.54 5.98 15.62
CA GLY A 21 -9.67 6.78 15.13
C GLY A 21 -9.54 7.10 13.65
N SER A 22 -10.35 8.02 13.13
CA SER A 22 -10.31 8.44 11.73
C SER A 22 -9.92 9.90 11.56
N LEU A 23 -9.26 10.17 10.43
CA LEU A 23 -9.02 11.52 9.92
C LEU A 23 -10.31 12.12 9.35
N PRO A 24 -10.39 13.46 9.24
CA PRO A 24 -11.40 14.11 8.41
C PRO A 24 -11.35 13.58 6.97
N THR A 25 -12.51 13.51 6.33
CA THR A 25 -12.61 13.07 4.93
C THR A 25 -11.84 14.01 4.01
N VAL A 26 -11.10 13.44 3.07
CA VAL A 26 -10.32 14.16 2.06
C VAL A 26 -10.74 13.76 0.66
N GLU A 27 -10.81 14.73 -0.24
CA GLU A 27 -11.08 14.47 -1.65
C GLU A 27 -9.80 14.07 -2.38
N VAL A 28 -9.88 12.98 -3.16
CA VAL A 28 -8.77 12.46 -3.96
C VAL A 28 -9.22 12.33 -5.41
N ALA A 29 -8.59 13.10 -6.30
CA ALA A 29 -8.99 13.20 -7.70
C ALA A 29 -8.84 11.89 -8.49
N VAL A 30 -7.83 11.07 -8.17
CA VAL A 30 -7.65 9.77 -8.83
C VAL A 30 -8.78 8.83 -8.39
N PRO A 31 -9.62 8.32 -9.32
CA PRO A 31 -10.87 7.67 -8.97
C PRO A 31 -10.69 6.22 -8.52
N TRP A 32 -9.61 5.56 -8.93
CA TRP A 32 -9.39 4.13 -8.72
C TRP A 32 -9.06 3.82 -7.27
N TRP A 33 -9.88 3.01 -6.59
CA TRP A 33 -9.71 2.72 -5.15
C TRP A 33 -8.36 2.10 -4.83
N GLN A 34 -7.84 1.33 -5.78
CA GLN A 34 -6.63 0.58 -5.61
C GLN A 34 -5.35 1.41 -5.79
N GLU A 35 -5.45 2.64 -6.30
CA GLU A 35 -4.38 3.64 -6.37
C GLU A 35 -4.31 4.41 -5.03
N VAL A 36 -3.38 4.02 -4.16
CA VAL A 36 -3.30 4.55 -2.79
C VAL A 36 -2.25 5.65 -2.63
N GLY A 37 -1.31 5.80 -3.57
CA GLY A 37 -0.33 6.89 -3.53
C GLY A 37 -0.96 8.29 -3.35
N PRO A 38 -1.98 8.66 -4.15
CA PRO A 38 -2.69 9.93 -3.97
C PRO A 38 -3.41 10.07 -2.61
N VAL A 39 -3.78 8.94 -1.97
CA VAL A 39 -4.39 8.94 -0.63
C VAL A 39 -3.34 9.23 0.43
N VAL A 40 -2.16 8.63 0.32
CA VAL A 40 -1.01 8.89 1.21
C VAL A 40 -0.59 10.36 1.10
N ASP A 41 -0.47 10.88 -0.13
CA ASP A 41 -0.11 12.29 -0.36
C ASP A 41 -1.14 13.25 0.28
N ALA A 42 -2.44 12.98 0.11
CA ALA A 42 -3.50 13.79 0.71
C ALA A 42 -3.49 13.73 2.24
N ALA A 43 -3.30 12.53 2.82
CA ALA A 43 -3.21 12.37 4.28
C ALA A 43 -2.04 13.16 4.87
N ARG A 44 -0.87 13.08 4.22
CA ARG A 44 0.32 13.83 4.61
C ARG A 44 0.10 15.34 4.51
N GLN A 45 -0.57 15.82 3.45
CA GLN A 45 -0.87 17.25 3.31
C GLN A 45 -1.77 17.78 4.42
N VAL A 46 -2.73 16.97 4.88
CA VAL A 46 -3.68 17.38 5.94
C VAL A 46 -3.09 17.26 7.33
N THR A 47 -2.28 16.23 7.59
CA THR A 47 -1.85 15.87 8.96
C THR A 47 -0.36 16.05 9.22
N GLY A 48 0.45 16.17 8.17
CA GLY A 48 1.92 16.13 8.27
C GLY A 48 2.49 14.73 8.55
N VAL A 49 1.65 13.70 8.66
CA VAL A 49 2.07 12.34 9.03
C VAL A 49 2.15 11.44 7.81
N GLU A 50 3.20 10.62 7.75
CA GLU A 50 3.32 9.54 6.77
C GLU A 50 2.41 8.38 7.18
N VAL A 51 1.53 7.97 6.27
CA VAL A 51 0.61 6.85 6.49
C VAL A 51 0.92 5.73 5.50
N THR A 52 0.67 4.49 5.89
CA THR A 52 0.68 3.34 4.99
C THR A 52 -0.72 2.76 4.85
N VAL A 53 -1.31 2.81 3.66
CA VAL A 53 -2.66 2.24 3.44
C VAL A 53 -2.58 0.72 3.41
N LEU A 54 -3.26 0.07 4.35
CA LEU A 54 -3.25 -1.39 4.48
C LEU A 54 -4.31 -2.02 3.56
N ARG A 55 -5.57 -1.59 3.70
CA ARG A 55 -6.71 -2.18 3.00
C ARG A 55 -7.93 -1.28 3.01
N MET A 56 -8.87 -1.55 2.11
CA MET A 56 -10.22 -0.99 2.15
C MET A 56 -11.03 -1.64 3.28
N LEU A 57 -11.79 -0.82 4.02
CA LEU A 57 -12.77 -1.24 5.01
C LEU A 57 -14.18 -1.27 4.43
N GLY A 58 -14.50 -0.34 3.53
CA GLY A 58 -15.79 -0.28 2.85
C GLY A 58 -15.85 0.83 1.81
N ALA A 59 -16.84 0.73 0.93
CA ALA A 59 -17.18 1.76 -0.06
C ALA A 59 -18.71 1.86 -0.16
N ALA A 60 -19.22 3.01 -0.59
CA ALA A 60 -20.66 3.24 -0.73
C ALA A 60 -21.27 2.57 -1.99
N SER A 61 -20.44 2.01 -2.87
CA SER A 61 -20.81 1.33 -4.11
C SER A 61 -19.88 0.15 -4.39
N ASP A 62 -20.18 -0.63 -5.42
CA ASP A 62 -19.33 -1.73 -5.92
C ASP A 62 -18.66 -1.39 -7.27
N THR A 63 -18.54 -0.10 -7.59
CA THR A 63 -18.04 0.39 -8.90
C THR A 63 -16.54 0.21 -9.11
N GLY A 64 -15.78 -0.09 -8.04
CA GLY A 64 -14.31 -0.15 -8.09
C GLY A 64 -13.63 1.22 -8.21
N CYS A 65 -14.40 2.30 -8.24
CA CYS A 65 -13.90 3.66 -8.43
C CYS A 65 -14.87 4.75 -7.93
N GLY A 66 -14.30 5.89 -7.57
CA GLY A 66 -15.00 7.11 -7.16
C GLY A 66 -15.77 6.98 -5.84
N GLY A 67 -16.42 8.07 -5.45
CA GLY A 67 -17.36 8.09 -4.32
C GLY A 67 -16.73 7.86 -2.94
N PRO A 68 -17.56 7.73 -1.89
CA PRO A 68 -17.09 7.47 -0.53
C PRO A 68 -16.41 6.12 -0.39
N VAL A 69 -15.20 6.14 0.16
CA VAL A 69 -14.40 4.94 0.44
C VAL A 69 -13.61 5.11 1.74
N THR A 70 -13.58 4.06 2.54
CA THR A 70 -12.86 4.03 3.81
C THR A 70 -11.71 3.03 3.71
N TYR A 71 -10.51 3.44 4.13
CA TYR A 71 -9.36 2.54 4.26
C TYR A 71 -8.88 2.49 5.70
N LEU A 72 -8.28 1.35 6.07
CA LEU A 72 -7.40 1.28 7.21
C LEU A 72 -5.99 1.65 6.76
N ALA A 73 -5.35 2.56 7.49
CA ALA A 73 -3.95 2.92 7.32
C ALA A 73 -3.20 2.79 8.65
N GLU A 74 -1.90 2.51 8.52
CA GLU A 74 -0.96 2.41 9.62
C GLU A 74 -0.14 3.69 9.76
N VAL A 75 0.16 4.06 11.00
CA VAL A 75 1.08 5.13 11.38
C VAL A 75 2.04 4.65 12.46
N ASP A 76 3.28 5.12 12.43
CA ASP A 76 4.30 4.72 13.42
C ASP A 76 4.11 5.39 14.79
N THR A 77 3.44 6.54 14.81
CA THR A 77 3.23 7.32 16.04
C THR A 77 1.78 7.82 16.11
N PRO A 78 1.24 7.99 17.34
CA PRO A 78 -0.09 8.53 17.51
C PRO A 78 -0.27 9.90 16.86
N VAL A 79 -1.38 10.08 16.15
CA VAL A 79 -1.78 11.34 15.52
C VAL A 79 -2.84 12.01 16.40
N GLY A 80 -2.72 13.33 16.61
CA GLY A 80 -3.71 14.11 17.36
C GLY A 80 -4.98 14.39 16.55
N SER A 81 -6.05 14.82 17.24
CA SER A 81 -7.29 15.29 16.61
C SER A 81 -8.01 14.26 15.74
N LEU A 82 -8.12 13.01 16.21
CA LEU A 82 -8.85 11.95 15.53
C LEU A 82 -10.30 11.87 16.02
N THR A 83 -11.22 11.56 15.10
CA THR A 83 -12.59 11.20 15.48
C THR A 83 -12.60 9.73 15.91
N PRO A 84 -13.23 9.37 17.05
CA PRO A 84 -13.36 7.96 17.43
C PRO A 84 -14.01 7.13 16.33
N TRP A 85 -13.39 6.00 15.98
CA TRP A 85 -13.93 5.10 14.97
C TRP A 85 -14.81 4.03 15.64
N PRO A 86 -16.11 3.95 15.31
CA PRO A 86 -17.05 3.13 16.07
C PRO A 86 -17.07 1.65 15.63
N GLU A 87 -16.57 1.35 14.43
CA GLU A 87 -16.67 0.02 13.83
C GLU A 87 -15.40 -0.82 14.03
N PRO A 88 -15.53 -2.15 14.23
CA PRO A 88 -14.36 -3.00 14.30
C PRO A 88 -13.65 -3.07 12.93
N VAL A 89 -12.34 -2.93 12.92
CA VAL A 89 -11.51 -3.08 11.71
C VAL A 89 -11.04 -4.54 11.52
N GLY A 90 -11.82 -5.53 11.96
CA GLY A 90 -11.40 -6.92 12.20
C GLY A 90 -10.58 -7.60 11.10
N ASP A 91 -9.79 -8.60 11.48
CA ASP A 91 -8.99 -9.41 10.54
C ASP A 91 -9.84 -10.40 9.72
N HIS A 92 -9.24 -11.04 8.70
CA HIS A 92 -9.86 -12.14 7.96
C HIS A 92 -8.83 -13.26 7.72
N PRO A 93 -9.21 -14.56 7.77
CA PRO A 93 -8.27 -15.67 7.56
C PRO A 93 -7.52 -15.60 6.24
N LEU A 94 -8.19 -15.18 5.17
CA LEU A 94 -7.60 -14.99 3.84
C LEU A 94 -6.88 -13.65 3.66
N ARG A 95 -6.70 -12.88 4.73
CA ARG A 95 -6.02 -11.59 4.62
C ARG A 95 -4.54 -11.81 4.37
N LEU A 96 -4.03 -11.12 3.37
CA LEU A 96 -2.62 -11.18 3.01
C LEU A 96 -1.79 -10.32 3.98
N PRO A 97 -0.52 -10.69 4.24
CA PRO A 97 0.33 -9.97 5.18
C PRO A 97 0.43 -8.48 4.92
N TYR A 98 0.60 -8.05 3.66
CA TYR A 98 0.69 -6.63 3.28
C TYR A 98 -0.56 -5.80 3.60
N ALA A 99 -1.69 -6.45 3.91
CA ALA A 99 -2.96 -5.82 4.28
C ALA A 99 -3.20 -5.84 5.80
N ARG A 100 -2.25 -6.33 6.60
CA ARG A 100 -2.26 -6.34 8.07
C ARG A 100 -1.28 -5.31 8.63
N PRO A 101 -1.52 -4.81 9.85
CA PRO A 101 -0.54 -3.99 10.55
C PRO A 101 0.84 -4.66 10.62
N GLY A 102 1.91 -3.88 10.41
CA GLY A 102 3.30 -4.31 10.33
C GLY A 102 3.71 -5.06 9.06
N GLY A 103 2.75 -5.50 8.24
CA GLY A 103 3.03 -6.26 7.02
C GLY A 103 3.86 -5.48 5.99
N PRO A 104 3.43 -4.26 5.59
CA PRO A 104 4.20 -3.43 4.67
C PRO A 104 5.62 -3.12 5.15
N ALA A 105 5.81 -2.88 6.44
CA ALA A 105 7.14 -2.66 7.02
C ALA A 105 8.03 -3.90 6.84
N ALA A 106 7.49 -5.11 7.06
CA ALA A 106 8.23 -6.35 6.81
C ALA A 106 8.56 -6.55 5.32
N ASP A 107 7.63 -6.22 4.41
CA ASP A 107 7.84 -6.30 2.97
C ASP A 107 8.95 -5.33 2.50
N LEU A 108 8.95 -4.10 3.00
CA LEU A 108 9.97 -3.10 2.71
C LEU A 108 11.32 -3.47 3.31
N ALA A 109 11.37 -4.01 4.52
CA ALA A 109 12.61 -4.48 5.14
C ALA A 109 13.26 -5.62 4.34
N TRP A 110 12.44 -6.55 3.81
CA TRP A 110 12.93 -7.58 2.89
C TRP A 110 13.49 -6.97 1.60
N ALA A 111 12.78 -6.01 1.00
CA ALA A 111 13.21 -5.37 -0.24
C ALA A 111 14.53 -4.61 -0.04
N ASP A 112 14.70 -3.93 1.10
CA ASP A 112 15.93 -3.26 1.46
C ASP A 112 17.10 -4.24 1.59
N ALA A 113 16.90 -5.36 2.29
CA ALA A 113 17.93 -6.40 2.39
C ALA A 113 18.31 -6.96 1.01
N ALA A 114 17.34 -7.16 0.11
CA ALA A 114 17.60 -7.62 -1.25
C ALA A 114 18.40 -6.59 -2.06
N LEU A 115 18.01 -5.31 -2.00
CA LEU A 115 18.69 -4.20 -2.67
C LEU A 115 20.11 -3.98 -2.14
N THR A 116 20.32 -4.09 -0.84
CA THR A 116 21.66 -4.00 -0.22
C THR A 116 22.59 -5.09 -0.73
N ARG A 117 22.13 -6.34 -0.87
CA ARG A 117 22.95 -7.44 -1.44
C ARG A 117 23.34 -7.19 -2.90
N LEU A 118 22.58 -6.38 -3.62
CA LEU A 118 22.86 -5.99 -5.00
C LEU A 118 23.69 -4.71 -5.10
N SER A 119 24.07 -4.10 -3.96
CA SER A 119 24.72 -2.78 -3.90
C SER A 119 23.87 -1.65 -4.51
N ARG A 120 22.53 -1.75 -4.39
CA ARG A 120 21.56 -0.77 -4.93
C ARG A 120 20.65 -0.21 -3.83
N PRO A 121 21.19 0.33 -2.72
CA PRO A 121 20.36 0.78 -1.60
C PRO A 121 19.38 1.89 -2.03
N ARG A 122 18.24 2.00 -1.33
CA ARG A 122 17.30 3.09 -1.55
C ARG A 122 17.93 4.44 -1.21
N THR A 123 17.60 5.46 -2.00
CA THR A 123 18.04 6.85 -1.83
C THR A 123 16.96 7.75 -1.23
N ALA A 124 15.72 7.25 -1.09
CA ALA A 124 14.60 7.96 -0.51
C ALA A 124 13.60 7.00 0.17
N ALA A 125 12.62 7.58 0.88
CA ALA A 125 11.49 6.84 1.39
C ALA A 125 10.75 6.09 0.27
N ALA A 126 10.26 4.89 0.58
CA ALA A 126 9.49 4.09 -0.35
C ALA A 126 8.14 4.76 -0.59
N ARG A 127 7.69 4.81 -1.84
CA ARG A 127 6.39 5.39 -2.18
C ARG A 127 5.38 4.29 -2.41
N GLN A 128 4.34 4.24 -1.59
CA GLN A 128 3.22 3.34 -1.83
C GLN A 128 2.47 3.80 -3.08
N VAL A 129 2.24 2.89 -4.01
CA VAL A 129 1.55 3.20 -5.28
C VAL A 129 0.17 2.57 -5.26
N ARG A 130 0.10 1.26 -5.03
CA ARG A 130 -1.15 0.49 -5.01
C ARG A 130 -1.23 -0.43 -3.81
N SER A 131 -2.44 -0.64 -3.29
CA SER A 131 -2.73 -1.68 -2.31
C SER A 131 -4.14 -2.21 -2.53
N TRP A 132 -4.26 -3.51 -2.81
CA TRP A 132 -5.54 -4.21 -2.94
C TRP A 132 -5.40 -5.73 -2.81
N ASN A 133 -6.50 -6.48 -2.92
CA ASN A 133 -6.53 -7.94 -2.72
C ASN A 133 -5.64 -8.79 -3.65
N LEU A 134 -5.12 -8.24 -4.75
CA LEU A 134 -4.23 -8.97 -5.68
C LEU A 134 -2.77 -8.51 -5.61
N SER A 135 -2.49 -7.33 -5.03
CA SER A 135 -1.09 -6.90 -4.84
C SER A 135 -0.97 -5.67 -3.95
N SER A 136 0.20 -5.54 -3.32
CA SER A 136 0.77 -4.27 -2.86
C SER A 136 1.91 -3.87 -3.80
N LEU A 137 1.95 -2.59 -4.21
CA LEU A 137 2.96 -2.07 -5.13
C LEU A 137 3.63 -0.82 -4.56
N TRP A 138 4.96 -0.84 -4.54
CA TRP A 138 5.80 0.22 -4.02
C TRP A 138 6.84 0.62 -5.06
N ARG A 139 7.12 1.92 -5.13
CA ARG A 139 8.21 2.49 -5.91
C ARG A 139 9.37 2.82 -4.98
N LEU A 140 10.55 2.32 -5.32
CA LEU A 140 11.76 2.40 -4.52
C LEU A 140 12.85 3.12 -5.33
N ALA A 141 13.13 4.38 -5.00
CA ALA A 141 14.22 5.13 -5.63
C ALA A 141 15.58 4.58 -5.14
N THR A 142 16.51 4.29 -6.05
CA THR A 142 17.86 3.79 -5.74
C THR A 142 18.92 4.62 -6.46
N VAL A 143 20.20 4.33 -6.20
CA VAL A 143 21.35 4.98 -6.88
C VAL A 143 21.36 4.76 -8.39
N ASP A 144 20.75 3.66 -8.86
CA ASP A 144 20.70 3.29 -10.28
C ASP A 144 19.34 3.60 -10.93
N GLY A 145 18.57 4.48 -10.30
CA GLY A 145 17.19 4.81 -10.68
C GLY A 145 16.14 4.02 -9.91
N ASP A 146 14.91 4.11 -10.37
CA ASP A 146 13.77 3.52 -9.70
C ASP A 146 13.68 2.00 -9.89
N THR A 147 13.34 1.32 -8.79
CA THR A 147 12.98 -0.10 -8.76
C THR A 147 11.59 -0.25 -8.14
N TRP A 148 11.00 -1.44 -8.28
CA TRP A 148 9.64 -1.70 -7.82
C TRP A 148 9.61 -2.92 -6.93
N LEU A 149 8.88 -2.81 -5.82
CA LEU A 149 8.48 -3.94 -5.00
C LEU A 149 7.02 -4.24 -5.28
N LYS A 150 6.74 -5.46 -5.75
CA LYS A 150 5.40 -5.99 -5.91
C LYS A 150 5.25 -7.19 -4.99
N VAL A 151 4.30 -7.12 -4.07
CA VAL A 151 3.94 -8.22 -3.17
C VAL A 151 2.62 -8.78 -3.65
N VAL A 152 2.53 -10.10 -3.84
CA VAL A 152 1.38 -10.76 -4.45
C VAL A 152 0.90 -11.96 -3.62
N PRO A 153 -0.39 -12.33 -3.71
CA PRO A 153 -0.90 -13.57 -3.15
C PRO A 153 -0.16 -14.83 -3.66
N PRO A 154 -0.20 -15.95 -2.91
CA PRO A 154 0.45 -17.20 -3.31
C PRO A 154 0.05 -17.73 -4.70
N PHE A 155 -1.18 -17.48 -5.14
CA PHE A 155 -1.64 -17.93 -6.45
C PHE A 155 -0.97 -17.18 -7.63
N PHE A 156 -0.23 -16.09 -7.36
CA PHE A 156 0.64 -15.41 -8.33
C PHE A 156 2.14 -15.69 -8.11
N ALA A 157 2.51 -16.70 -7.31
CA ALA A 157 3.92 -17.04 -7.05
C ALA A 157 4.74 -17.37 -8.32
N HIS A 158 4.08 -17.69 -9.43
CA HIS A 158 4.72 -17.97 -10.71
C HIS A 158 5.17 -16.70 -11.48
N GLU A 159 4.75 -15.50 -11.06
CA GLU A 159 5.01 -14.25 -11.81
C GLU A 159 6.51 -14.03 -12.06
N GLY A 160 7.36 -14.22 -11.05
CA GLY A 160 8.81 -14.07 -11.19
C GLY A 160 9.42 -15.06 -12.18
N ALA A 161 9.01 -16.33 -12.13
CA ALA A 161 9.51 -17.36 -13.05
C ALA A 161 9.10 -17.08 -14.50
N VAL A 162 7.88 -16.57 -14.73
CA VAL A 162 7.40 -16.17 -16.06
C VAL A 162 8.20 -14.97 -16.60
N ILE A 163 8.44 -13.95 -15.77
CA ILE A 163 9.26 -12.80 -16.15
C ILE A 163 10.67 -13.24 -16.56
N THR A 164 11.32 -14.09 -15.76
CA THR A 164 12.64 -14.63 -16.08
C THR A 164 12.64 -15.48 -17.34
N ALA A 165 11.62 -16.32 -17.54
CA ALA A 165 11.52 -17.18 -18.72
C ALA A 165 11.30 -16.38 -20.02
N LEU A 166 10.58 -15.27 -19.96
CA LEU A 166 10.40 -14.39 -21.11
C LEU A 166 11.70 -13.69 -21.51
N GLY A 167 12.49 -13.23 -20.53
CA GLY A 167 13.87 -12.74 -20.75
C GLY A 167 14.04 -11.64 -21.80
N SER A 168 12.96 -10.95 -22.17
CA SER A 168 12.90 -9.95 -23.23
C SER A 168 13.17 -8.55 -22.69
N PRO A 169 13.77 -7.62 -23.47
CA PRO A 169 13.81 -6.21 -23.11
C PRO A 169 12.43 -5.56 -22.91
N ASP A 170 11.35 -6.20 -23.39
CA ASP A 170 9.97 -5.71 -23.25
C ASP A 170 9.33 -6.06 -21.89
N VAL A 171 10.00 -6.84 -21.04
CA VAL A 171 9.53 -7.18 -19.69
C VAL A 171 10.46 -6.63 -18.61
N PRO A 172 9.97 -6.37 -17.37
CA PRO A 172 10.82 -5.91 -16.30
C PRO A 172 11.92 -6.92 -15.94
N THR A 173 13.14 -6.44 -15.64
CA THR A 173 14.18 -7.30 -15.08
C THR A 173 13.86 -7.63 -13.63
N LEU A 174 13.72 -8.91 -13.30
CA LEU A 174 13.56 -9.38 -11.93
C LEU A 174 14.88 -9.24 -11.16
N LEU A 175 14.91 -8.41 -10.11
CA LEU A 175 16.11 -8.20 -9.29
C LEU A 175 16.25 -9.21 -8.15
N ALA A 176 15.13 -9.58 -7.54
CA ALA A 176 15.05 -10.55 -6.45
C ALA A 176 13.63 -11.09 -6.35
N THR A 177 13.49 -12.27 -5.74
CA THR A 177 12.20 -12.87 -5.38
C THR A 177 12.33 -13.57 -4.03
N ASP A 178 11.25 -13.53 -3.25
CA ASP A 178 11.05 -14.37 -2.08
C ASP A 178 9.79 -15.16 -2.37
N GLY A 179 9.86 -16.47 -2.17
CA GLY A 179 8.85 -17.42 -2.63
C GLY A 179 7.43 -17.16 -2.08
N PRO A 180 6.50 -18.12 -2.22
CA PRO A 180 5.15 -17.95 -1.68
C PRO A 180 5.19 -17.66 -0.17
N ARG A 181 4.48 -16.61 0.25
CA ARG A 181 4.30 -16.18 1.65
C ARG A 181 2.86 -16.36 2.10
#